data_AF-A0A550JBI3-F1
#
_entry.id   AF-A0A550JBI3-F1
#
_cell.length_a   1.000
_cell.length_b   1.000
_cell.length_c   1.000
_cell.angle_alpha   90.00
_cell.angle_beta   90.00
_cell.angle_gamma   90.00
#
_symmetry.space_group_name_H-M   'P 1'
#
loop_
_entity.id
_entity.type
_entity.pdbx_description
1 polymer ?
#
loop_
_entity_poly.entity_id
_entity_poly.type
_entity_poly.pdbx_seq_one_letter_code
_entity_poly.pdbx_strand_id
1 'polypeptide(L)'
;MHWFVLGCIRGLGLRKGGIVTDLQYLENLFLIPDGAERERRWREDPEARRILPELYRLDGIPQPPEYHPEGDVLTHTLLAIRHLPPQADPRLAWGALLHDIGKAETTREIDGRIRAFGHDRAGVELARGIMERLGMEPAKIEDILWLVHHHMFALSWQVDEESQLSRRQWRFVEDPRFPLMLDLMRLDALAAGANPAKLAQVEFYRRARRAQAP
;
A
#
# COMPACT_ATOMS: atom_id res chain seq x y z
N MET A 1 8.06 -52.28 -13.52
CA MET A 1 8.17 -51.05 -14.35
C MET A 1 8.36 -49.90 -13.37
N HIS A 2 9.62 -49.50 -13.16
CA HIS A 2 10.20 -48.18 -13.54
C HIS A 2 9.59 -47.00 -12.73
N TRP A 3 10.30 -46.46 -11.71
CA TRP A 3 11.20 -45.27 -11.73
C TRP A 3 10.45 -43.99 -12.19
N PHE A 4 10.37 -42.84 -11.50
CA PHE A 4 11.45 -41.97 -11.00
C PHE A 4 10.92 -40.87 -10.04
N VAL A 5 11.85 -40.31 -9.26
CA VAL A 5 11.75 -39.19 -8.30
C VAL A 5 12.10 -37.84 -8.97
N LEU A 6 11.70 -36.72 -8.33
CA LEU A 6 12.22 -35.32 -8.41
C LEU A 6 11.73 -34.39 -9.54
N GLY A 7 11.45 -33.14 -9.14
CA GLY A 7 11.26 -32.00 -10.04
C GLY A 7 11.04 -30.66 -9.32
N CYS A 8 12.12 -30.06 -8.80
CA CYS A 8 12.20 -28.63 -8.49
C CYS A 8 11.71 -27.79 -9.69
N ILE A 9 10.81 -26.85 -9.48
CA ILE A 9 10.51 -25.82 -10.50
C ILE A 9 11.61 -24.75 -10.42
N ARG A 10 12.75 -25.05 -11.05
CA ARG A 10 13.68 -24.04 -11.59
C ARG A 10 13.53 -24.08 -13.10
N GLY A 11 13.21 -22.93 -13.70
CA GLY A 11 13.42 -22.70 -15.13
C GLY A 11 12.17 -22.37 -15.94
N LEU A 12 12.18 -21.15 -16.47
CA LEU A 12 11.62 -20.78 -17.78
C LEU A 12 10.12 -21.00 -17.95
N GLY A 13 9.35 -19.99 -17.53
CA GLY A 13 8.01 -19.77 -18.07
C GLY A 13 8.08 -19.44 -19.56
N LEU A 14 7.98 -20.48 -20.40
CA LEU A 14 7.84 -20.37 -21.83
C LEU A 14 6.55 -19.61 -22.17
N ARG A 15 6.78 -18.52 -22.92
CA ARG A 15 5.83 -17.55 -23.44
C ARG A 15 4.75 -18.22 -24.30
N LYS A 16 3.49 -17.88 -24.02
CA LYS A 16 2.42 -17.90 -25.03
C LYS A 16 1.93 -16.46 -25.24
N GLY A 17 2.31 -15.87 -26.38
CA GLY A 17 1.46 -14.91 -27.10
C GLY A 17 1.47 -13.42 -26.73
N GLY A 18 2.40 -12.91 -25.92
CA GLY A 18 2.56 -11.47 -25.68
C GLY A 18 3.80 -11.15 -24.85
N ILE A 19 4.39 -9.97 -25.02
CA ILE A 19 5.43 -9.47 -24.11
C ILE A 19 4.69 -8.97 -22.86
N VAL A 20 4.86 -9.67 -21.73
CA VAL A 20 4.39 -9.18 -20.43
C VAL A 20 5.23 -7.97 -20.06
N THR A 21 4.62 -6.81 -19.85
CA THR A 21 5.33 -5.61 -19.41
C THR A 21 5.73 -5.72 -17.94
N ASP A 22 6.71 -4.93 -17.52
CA ASP A 22 7.10 -4.82 -16.11
C ASP A 22 5.89 -4.48 -15.21
N LEU A 23 5.01 -3.58 -15.65
CA LEU A 23 3.76 -3.25 -14.95
C LEU A 23 2.84 -4.47 -14.80
N GLN A 24 2.59 -5.20 -15.91
CA GLN A 24 1.73 -6.39 -15.88
C GLN A 24 2.32 -7.49 -15.00
N TYR A 25 3.65 -7.64 -15.00
CA TYR A 25 4.34 -8.60 -14.14
C TYR A 25 4.04 -8.31 -12.66
N LEU A 26 4.22 -7.05 -12.23
CA LEU A 26 3.93 -6.63 -10.86
C LEU A 26 2.44 -6.74 -10.53
N GLU A 27 1.55 -6.35 -11.45
CA GLU A 27 0.10 -6.45 -11.23
C GLU A 27 -0.35 -7.91 -11.04
N ASN A 28 0.27 -8.87 -11.73
CA ASN A 28 0.00 -10.29 -11.52
C ASN A 28 0.36 -10.78 -10.12
N LEU A 29 1.34 -10.16 -9.44
CA LEU A 29 1.66 -10.49 -8.06
C LEU A 29 0.53 -10.08 -7.12
N PHE A 30 -0.15 -8.94 -7.37
CA PHE A 30 -1.32 -8.54 -6.57
C PHE A 30 -2.50 -9.51 -6.69
N LEU A 31 -2.58 -10.29 -7.78
CA LEU A 31 -3.71 -11.20 -8.04
C LEU A 31 -3.56 -12.56 -7.37
N ILE A 32 -2.45 -12.83 -6.68
CA ILE A 32 -2.23 -14.07 -5.94
C ILE A 32 -3.30 -14.19 -4.82
N PRO A 33 -4.24 -15.15 -4.86
CA PRO A 33 -5.39 -15.14 -3.95
C PRO A 33 -5.03 -15.32 -2.47
N ASP A 34 -4.06 -16.19 -2.20
CA ASP A 34 -3.56 -16.42 -0.84
C ASP A 34 -2.66 -15.27 -0.39
N GLY A 35 -3.08 -14.56 0.67
CA GLY A 35 -2.38 -13.37 1.14
C GLY A 35 -0.97 -13.65 1.64
N ALA A 36 -0.73 -14.80 2.29
CA ALA A 36 0.59 -15.17 2.79
C ALA A 36 1.55 -15.48 1.64
N GLU A 37 1.08 -16.15 0.59
CA GLU A 37 1.84 -16.36 -0.64
C GLU A 37 2.08 -15.03 -1.35
N ARG A 38 1.08 -14.15 -1.42
CA ARG A 38 1.23 -12.82 -2.04
C ARG A 38 2.36 -12.03 -1.38
N GLU A 39 2.34 -11.96 -0.05
CA GLU A 39 3.39 -11.33 0.75
C GLU A 39 4.77 -11.95 0.49
N ARG A 40 4.86 -13.29 0.57
CA ARG A 40 6.12 -14.01 0.33
C ARG A 40 6.68 -13.73 -1.06
N ARG A 41 5.83 -13.75 -2.09
CA ARG A 41 6.24 -13.47 -3.48
C ARG A 41 6.74 -12.04 -3.63
N TRP A 42 6.06 -11.04 -3.07
CA TRP A 42 6.58 -9.67 -3.07
C TRP A 42 7.90 -9.52 -2.29
N ARG A 43 8.16 -10.35 -1.28
CA ARG A 43 9.41 -10.29 -0.51
C ARG A 43 10.60 -10.93 -1.23
N GLU A 44 10.37 -12.09 -1.85
CA GLU A 44 11.42 -13.00 -2.31
C GLU A 44 11.64 -12.99 -3.82
N ASP A 45 10.70 -12.48 -4.62
CA ASP A 45 10.79 -12.54 -6.07
C ASP A 45 11.88 -11.59 -6.62
N PRO A 46 12.99 -12.12 -7.18
CA PRO A 46 14.10 -11.30 -7.64
C PRO A 46 13.71 -10.42 -8.84
N GLU A 47 12.71 -10.82 -9.62
CA GLU A 47 12.26 -10.03 -10.76
C GLU A 47 11.45 -8.83 -10.29
N ALA A 48 10.59 -8.99 -9.27
CA ALA A 48 9.91 -7.86 -8.63
C ALA A 48 10.92 -6.85 -8.07
N ARG A 49 12.01 -7.34 -7.46
CA ARG A 49 13.12 -6.50 -6.97
C ARG A 49 13.89 -5.80 -8.07
N ARG A 50 14.07 -6.46 -9.23
CA ARG A 50 14.70 -5.85 -10.40
C ARG A 50 13.83 -4.73 -10.99
N ILE A 51 12.52 -4.93 -11.05
CA ILE A 51 11.56 -4.00 -11.66
C ILE A 51 11.27 -2.78 -10.75
N LEU A 52 11.12 -3.03 -9.45
CA LEU A 52 10.75 -2.03 -8.45
C LEU A 52 11.78 -1.96 -7.31
N PRO A 53 13.04 -1.59 -7.59
CA PRO A 53 14.10 -1.54 -6.58
C PRO A 53 13.81 -0.52 -5.46
N GLU A 54 13.04 0.54 -5.74
CA GLU A 54 12.68 1.59 -4.79
C GLU A 54 11.90 1.05 -3.60
N LEU A 55 10.99 0.09 -3.82
CA LEU A 55 10.23 -0.57 -2.76
C LEU A 55 11.16 -1.21 -1.72
N TYR A 56 12.23 -1.86 -2.17
CA TYR A 56 13.13 -2.59 -1.30
C TYR A 56 14.14 -1.69 -0.58
N ARG A 57 14.16 -0.38 -0.87
CA ARG A 57 14.86 0.60 -0.03
C ARG A 57 14.17 0.83 1.32
N LEU A 58 12.94 0.34 1.47
CA LEU A 58 12.23 0.33 2.75
C LEU A 58 12.75 -0.76 3.71
N ASP A 59 13.55 -1.71 3.22
CA ASP A 59 14.12 -2.80 4.02
C ASP A 59 15.02 -2.23 5.12
N GLY A 60 14.76 -2.62 6.37
CA GLY A 60 15.49 -2.11 7.53
C GLY A 60 15.24 -0.64 7.91
N ILE A 61 14.35 0.09 7.21
CA ILE A 61 13.96 1.44 7.65
C ILE A 61 13.15 1.31 8.94
N PRO A 62 13.63 1.84 10.08
CA PRO A 62 13.02 1.60 11.37
C PRO A 62 11.71 2.40 11.52
N GLN A 63 10.81 1.88 12.35
CA GLN A 63 9.57 2.54 12.73
C GLN A 63 9.41 2.53 14.25
N PRO A 64 8.66 3.47 14.85
CA PRO A 64 8.38 3.45 16.28
C PRO A 64 7.68 2.14 16.69
N PRO A 65 8.30 1.27 17.53
CA PRO A 65 7.74 -0.05 17.85
C PRO A 65 6.39 0.00 18.58
N GLU A 66 6.09 1.12 19.24
CA GLU A 66 4.81 1.36 19.91
C GLU A 66 3.62 1.41 18.94
N TYR A 67 3.86 1.85 17.70
CA TYR A 67 2.85 1.93 16.64
C TYR A 67 3.04 0.86 15.57
N HIS A 68 4.26 0.34 15.43
CA HIS A 68 4.67 -0.62 14.43
C HIS A 68 5.37 -1.84 15.06
N PRO A 69 4.63 -2.68 15.83
CA PRO A 69 5.20 -3.88 16.45
C PRO A 69 5.68 -4.92 15.41
N GLU A 70 5.22 -4.81 14.16
CA GLU A 70 5.60 -5.66 13.02
C GLU A 70 7.05 -5.41 12.52
N GLY A 71 7.65 -4.27 12.85
CA GLY A 71 9.03 -3.95 12.50
C GLY A 71 9.18 -2.87 11.43
N ASP A 72 10.06 -3.12 10.46
CA ASP A 72 10.47 -2.13 9.46
C ASP A 72 9.37 -1.77 8.45
N VAL A 73 9.62 -0.69 7.70
CA VAL A 73 8.65 -0.16 6.73
C VAL A 73 8.34 -1.18 5.63
N LEU A 74 9.33 -1.92 5.11
CA LEU A 74 9.06 -2.92 4.07
C LEU A 74 8.12 -4.02 4.60
N THR A 75 8.35 -4.48 5.82
CA THR A 75 7.52 -5.50 6.45
C THR A 75 6.09 -4.99 6.66
N HIS A 76 5.95 -3.76 7.15
CA HIS A 76 4.66 -3.10 7.24
C HIS A 76 3.93 -3.02 5.89
N THR A 77 4.61 -2.54 4.84
CA THR A 77 4.05 -2.44 3.50
C THR A 77 3.61 -3.80 2.96
N LEU A 78 4.44 -4.85 3.10
CA LEU A 78 4.10 -6.18 2.59
C LEU A 78 2.98 -6.86 3.39
N LEU A 79 2.85 -6.57 4.69
CA LEU A 79 1.69 -6.99 5.48
C LEU A 79 0.40 -6.30 4.99
N ALA A 80 0.45 -5.03 4.59
CA ALA A 80 -0.71 -4.37 3.97
C ALA A 80 -1.10 -5.09 2.65
N ILE A 81 -0.11 -5.49 1.84
CA ILE A 81 -0.32 -6.29 0.62
C ILE A 81 -0.92 -7.66 0.94
N ARG A 82 -0.48 -8.34 2.01
CA ARG A 82 -1.04 -9.61 2.49
C ARG A 82 -2.56 -9.53 2.71
N HIS A 83 -3.05 -8.38 3.19
CA HIS A 83 -4.45 -8.15 3.53
C HIS A 83 -5.32 -7.67 2.38
N LEU A 84 -4.75 -7.42 1.19
CA LEU A 84 -5.54 -7.06 0.01
C LEU A 84 -6.55 -8.15 -0.35
N PRO A 85 -7.79 -7.79 -0.74
CA PRO A 85 -8.73 -8.77 -1.24
C PRO A 85 -8.22 -9.44 -2.54
N PRO A 86 -8.66 -10.67 -2.86
CA PRO A 86 -8.20 -11.43 -4.06
C PRO A 86 -8.44 -10.76 -5.43
N GLN A 87 -9.23 -9.68 -5.48
CA GLN A 87 -9.51 -8.88 -6.67
C GLN A 87 -9.59 -7.40 -6.31
N ALA A 88 -8.62 -6.94 -5.51
CA ALA A 88 -8.53 -5.53 -5.13
C ALA A 88 -8.50 -4.63 -6.37
N ASP A 89 -9.12 -3.45 -6.25
CA ASP A 89 -8.95 -2.38 -7.23
C ASP A 89 -7.43 -2.12 -7.40
N PRO A 90 -6.89 -2.11 -8.63
CA PRO A 90 -5.47 -1.85 -8.84
C PRO A 90 -4.98 -0.55 -8.20
N ARG A 91 -5.83 0.47 -8.11
CA ARG A 91 -5.51 1.74 -7.43
C ARG A 91 -5.27 1.53 -5.94
N LEU A 92 -6.09 0.70 -5.29
CA LEU A 92 -5.90 0.32 -3.88
C LEU A 92 -4.62 -0.51 -3.70
N ALA A 93 -4.36 -1.47 -4.60
CA ALA A 93 -3.17 -2.32 -4.51
C ALA A 93 -1.87 -1.50 -4.62
N TRP A 94 -1.80 -0.60 -5.59
CA TRP A 94 -0.67 0.33 -5.74
C TRP A 94 -0.60 1.37 -4.62
N GLY A 95 -1.74 1.91 -4.18
CA GLY A 95 -1.82 2.78 -3.01
C GLY A 95 -1.24 2.11 -1.76
N ALA A 96 -1.61 0.86 -1.49
CA ALA A 96 -1.08 0.09 -0.37
C ALA A 96 0.43 -0.17 -0.50
N LEU A 97 0.91 -0.51 -1.71
CA LEU A 97 2.33 -0.75 -1.95
C LEU A 97 3.20 0.51 -1.77
N LEU A 98 2.65 1.69 -2.09
CA LEU A 98 3.42 2.93 -2.17
C LEU A 98 3.12 3.96 -1.09
N HIS A 99 2.11 3.77 -0.23
CA HIS A 99 1.66 4.79 0.72
C HIS A 99 2.80 5.35 1.59
N ASP A 100 3.73 4.49 1.99
CA ASP A 100 4.85 4.81 2.87
C ASP A 100 6.20 4.92 2.15
N ILE A 101 6.24 4.90 0.81
CA ILE A 101 7.50 4.84 0.04
C ILE A 101 8.46 6.00 0.35
N GLY A 102 7.91 7.17 0.70
CA GLY A 102 8.69 8.35 1.09
C GLY A 102 9.45 8.20 2.42
N LYS A 103 9.14 7.18 3.23
CA LYS A 103 9.88 6.91 4.48
C LYS A 103 11.34 6.53 4.21
N ALA A 104 11.68 5.97 3.05
CA ALA A 104 13.07 5.70 2.67
C ALA A 104 13.94 6.96 2.68
N GLU A 105 13.38 8.11 2.29
CA GLU A 105 14.14 9.36 2.17
C GLU A 105 14.04 10.23 3.43
N THR A 106 12.95 10.09 4.19
CA THR A 106 12.57 11.04 5.25
C THR A 106 12.72 10.50 6.67
N THR A 107 12.90 9.19 6.85
CA THR A 107 13.03 8.60 8.20
C THR A 107 14.35 8.99 8.86
N ARG A 108 14.28 9.59 10.04
CA ARG A 108 15.41 10.03 10.85
C ARG A 108 15.13 9.78 12.32
N GLU A 109 16.19 9.58 13.10
CA GLU A 109 16.11 9.67 14.56
C GLU A 109 16.32 11.12 14.99
N ILE A 110 15.36 11.67 15.73
CA ILE A 110 15.37 13.04 16.24
C ILE A 110 14.98 12.97 17.72
N ASP A 111 15.87 13.41 18.60
CA ASP A 111 15.68 13.38 20.06
C ASP A 111 15.30 11.99 20.61
N GLY A 112 15.95 10.94 20.11
CA GLY A 112 15.70 9.55 20.49
C GLY A 112 14.38 8.98 19.96
N ARG A 113 13.70 9.68 19.05
CA ARG A 113 12.44 9.24 18.43
C ARG A 113 12.61 9.10 16.93
N ILE A 114 12.10 8.00 16.39
CA ILE A 114 12.04 7.77 14.95
C ILE A 114 10.92 8.63 14.36
N ARG A 115 11.25 9.46 13.36
CA ARG A 115 10.32 10.39 12.69
C ARG A 115 10.50 10.29 11.18
N ALA A 116 9.39 10.36 10.45
CA ALA A 116 9.38 10.44 8.98
C ALA A 116 8.53 11.65 8.54
N PHE A 117 9.01 12.85 8.83
CA PHE A 117 8.27 14.07 8.52
C PHE A 117 8.23 14.31 7.00
N GLY A 118 7.03 14.57 6.46
CA GLY A 118 6.84 14.85 5.03
C GLY A 118 6.94 13.64 4.10
N HIS A 119 6.91 12.40 4.64
CA HIS A 119 6.98 11.18 3.83
C HIS A 119 5.80 11.03 2.86
N ASP A 120 4.64 11.62 3.18
CA ASP A 120 3.47 11.71 2.32
C ASP A 120 3.78 12.48 1.03
N ARG A 121 4.49 13.62 1.14
CA ARG A 121 4.87 14.45 -0.02
C ARG A 121 6.05 13.85 -0.78
N ALA A 122 7.08 13.40 -0.09
CA ALA A 122 8.20 12.69 -0.71
C ALA A 122 7.72 11.42 -1.43
N GLY A 123 6.75 10.72 -0.82
CA GLY A 123 6.12 9.54 -1.39
C GLY A 123 5.39 9.81 -2.70
N VAL A 124 4.70 10.95 -2.83
CA VAL A 124 4.04 11.36 -4.09
C VAL A 124 5.06 11.50 -5.24
N GLU A 125 6.17 12.20 -5.00
CA GLU A 125 7.19 12.41 -6.04
C GLU A 125 7.83 11.07 -6.49
N LEU A 126 8.17 10.21 -5.53
CA LEU A 126 8.70 8.87 -5.81
C LEU A 126 7.69 7.99 -6.55
N ALA A 127 6.46 7.93 -6.04
CA ALA A 127 5.39 7.11 -6.61
C ALA A 127 5.07 7.53 -8.05
N ARG A 128 5.06 8.84 -8.34
CA ARG A 128 4.85 9.36 -9.70
C ARG A 128 5.92 8.84 -10.65
N GLY A 129 7.20 9.04 -10.32
CA GLY A 129 8.32 8.60 -11.15
C GLY A 129 8.33 7.08 -11.37
N ILE A 130 7.99 6.29 -10.34
CA ILE A 130 7.84 4.83 -10.44
C ILE A 130 6.75 4.47 -11.44
N MET A 131 5.54 5.01 -11.29
CA MET A 131 4.40 4.61 -12.11
C MET A 131 4.51 5.11 -13.55
N GLU A 132 5.09 6.28 -13.78
CA GLU A 132 5.41 6.80 -15.12
C GLU A 132 6.46 5.92 -15.80
N ARG A 133 7.52 5.51 -15.09
CA ARG A 133 8.54 4.57 -15.60
C ARG A 133 7.95 3.22 -15.99
N LEU A 134 6.95 2.75 -15.25
CA LEU A 134 6.23 1.51 -15.53
C LEU A 134 5.20 1.65 -16.67
N GLY A 135 4.97 2.86 -17.19
CA GLY A 135 4.03 3.13 -18.26
C GLY A 135 2.56 3.06 -17.82
N MET A 136 2.27 3.38 -16.55
CA MET A 136 0.91 3.43 -16.03
C MET A 136 0.12 4.61 -16.64
N GLU A 137 -1.18 4.40 -16.83
CA GLU A 137 -2.09 5.41 -17.40
C GLU A 137 -2.21 6.64 -16.46
N PRO A 138 -2.14 7.89 -16.99
CA PRO A 138 -2.08 9.09 -16.17
C PRO A 138 -3.23 9.28 -15.18
N ALA A 139 -4.49 8.99 -15.54
CA ALA A 139 -5.60 9.15 -14.61
C ALA A 139 -5.51 8.17 -13.43
N LYS A 140 -5.10 6.92 -13.69
CA LYS A 140 -4.79 5.95 -12.63
C LYS A 140 -3.65 6.43 -11.72
N ILE A 141 -2.61 7.05 -12.28
CA ILE A 141 -1.52 7.66 -11.51
C ILE A 141 -2.08 8.73 -10.56
N GLU A 142 -2.89 9.67 -11.05
CA GLU A 142 -3.45 10.73 -10.21
C GLU A 142 -4.35 10.20 -9.08
N ASP A 143 -5.10 9.13 -9.32
CA ASP A 143 -5.87 8.46 -8.27
C ASP A 143 -4.98 7.85 -7.19
N ILE A 144 -3.91 7.14 -7.59
CA ILE A 144 -2.97 6.51 -6.65
C ILE A 144 -2.18 7.57 -5.87
N LEU A 145 -1.74 8.65 -6.52
CA LEU A 145 -1.02 9.73 -5.86
C LEU A 145 -1.91 10.45 -4.85
N TRP A 146 -3.20 10.58 -5.11
CA TRP A 146 -4.15 11.09 -4.13
C TRP A 146 -4.24 10.17 -2.89
N LEU A 147 -4.23 8.85 -3.09
CA LEU A 147 -4.16 7.89 -1.98
C LEU A 147 -2.86 8.03 -1.18
N VAL A 148 -1.71 8.06 -1.86
CA VAL A 148 -0.39 8.20 -1.22
C VAL A 148 -0.28 9.53 -0.47
N HIS A 149 -0.72 10.64 -1.06
CA HIS A 149 -0.63 11.95 -0.42
C HIS A 149 -1.45 12.05 0.87
N HIS A 150 -2.61 11.37 0.91
CA HIS A 150 -3.60 11.58 1.95
C HIS A 150 -3.72 10.41 2.94
N HIS A 151 -2.90 9.37 2.85
CA HIS A 151 -3.03 8.18 3.70
C HIS A 151 -2.98 8.46 5.22
N MET A 152 -2.37 9.57 5.64
CA MET A 152 -2.31 10.02 7.05
C MET A 152 -3.43 11.00 7.47
N PHE A 153 -4.44 11.24 6.62
CA PHE A 153 -5.45 12.29 6.87
C PHE A 153 -6.12 12.15 8.25
N ALA A 154 -6.42 10.91 8.64
CA ALA A 154 -7.19 10.60 9.84
C ALA A 154 -6.43 10.92 11.14
N LEU A 155 -5.08 10.89 11.10
CA LEU A 155 -4.24 11.29 12.23
C LEU A 155 -4.24 12.81 12.44
N SER A 156 -4.53 13.58 11.38
CA SER A 156 -4.48 15.03 11.42
C SER A 156 -5.79 15.68 11.89
N TRP A 157 -6.91 14.96 11.84
CA TRP A 157 -8.23 15.57 12.00
C TRP A 157 -8.77 15.53 13.42
N GLN A 158 -8.40 14.52 14.24
CA GLN A 158 -8.87 14.38 15.63
C GLN A 158 -10.39 14.61 15.78
N VAL A 159 -11.17 13.93 14.93
CA VAL A 159 -12.64 14.02 14.88
C VAL A 159 -13.24 12.73 15.41
N ASP A 160 -14.18 12.86 16.34
CA ASP A 160 -14.92 11.74 16.94
C ASP A 160 -16.42 11.76 16.60
N GLU A 161 -16.94 12.91 16.17
CA GLU A 161 -18.34 13.10 15.77
C GLU A 161 -18.48 13.75 14.39
N GLU A 162 -19.49 13.35 13.61
CA GLU A 162 -19.74 13.87 12.26
C GLU A 162 -20.02 15.39 12.25
N SER A 163 -20.61 15.89 13.34
CA SER A 163 -20.88 17.33 13.56
C SER A 163 -19.62 18.20 13.60
N GLN A 164 -18.46 17.60 13.90
CA GLN A 164 -17.17 18.29 13.99
C GLN A 164 -16.46 18.42 12.64
N LEU A 165 -16.93 17.72 11.61
CA LEU A 165 -16.34 17.79 10.28
C LEU A 165 -16.59 19.17 9.66
N SER A 166 -15.51 19.88 9.38
CA SER A 166 -15.53 21.12 8.61
C SER A 166 -16.01 20.88 7.18
N ARG A 167 -16.48 21.95 6.52
CA ARG A 167 -16.87 21.91 5.10
C ARG A 167 -15.77 21.36 4.17
N ARG A 168 -14.50 21.62 4.49
CA ARG A 168 -13.36 21.10 3.72
C ARG A 168 -13.18 19.59 3.92
N GLN A 169 -13.33 19.11 5.14
CA GLN A 169 -13.27 17.67 5.45
C GLN A 169 -14.45 16.94 4.81
N TRP A 170 -15.65 17.53 4.81
CA TRP A 170 -16.78 16.97 4.06
C TRP A 170 -16.50 16.83 2.57
N ARG A 171 -15.95 17.86 1.91
CA ARG A 171 -15.55 17.76 0.49
C ARG A 171 -14.55 16.62 0.23
N PHE A 172 -13.65 16.36 1.18
CA PHE A 172 -12.71 15.25 1.08
C PHE A 172 -13.39 13.89 1.26
N VAL A 173 -14.27 13.76 2.25
CA VAL A 173 -15.13 12.58 2.45
C VAL A 173 -16.00 12.33 1.21
N GLU A 174 -16.43 13.39 0.54
CA GLU A 174 -17.26 13.35 -0.66
C GLU A 174 -16.50 13.00 -1.95
N ASP A 175 -15.16 12.96 -1.91
CA ASP A 175 -14.35 12.62 -3.06
C ASP A 175 -14.68 11.20 -3.58
N PRO A 176 -14.82 10.99 -4.90
CA PRO A 176 -15.08 9.67 -5.46
C PRO A 176 -14.05 8.60 -5.09
N ARG A 177 -12.81 9.00 -4.78
CA ARG A 177 -11.70 8.11 -4.37
C ARG A 177 -11.74 7.76 -2.89
N PHE A 178 -12.51 8.48 -2.07
CA PHE A 178 -12.55 8.30 -0.62
C PHE A 178 -12.87 6.86 -0.17
N PRO A 179 -13.75 6.07 -0.85
CA PRO A 179 -13.92 4.66 -0.51
C PRO A 179 -12.61 3.86 -0.55
N LEU A 180 -11.75 4.09 -1.57
CA LEU A 180 -10.44 3.46 -1.67
C LEU A 180 -9.49 3.93 -0.56
N MET A 181 -9.59 5.19 -0.12
CA MET A 181 -8.84 5.69 1.03
C MET A 181 -9.21 4.96 2.32
N LEU A 182 -10.49 4.68 2.54
CA LEU A 182 -10.95 3.94 3.72
C LEU A 182 -10.48 2.48 3.69
N ASP A 183 -10.44 1.88 2.51
CA ASP A 183 -9.88 0.55 2.34
C ASP A 183 -8.36 0.54 2.56
N LEU A 184 -7.63 1.55 2.07
CA LEU A 184 -6.19 1.71 2.33
C LEU A 184 -5.91 1.89 3.83
N MET A 185 -6.66 2.77 4.49
CA MET A 185 -6.56 2.99 5.94
C MET A 185 -6.84 1.70 6.74
N ARG A 186 -7.76 0.86 6.27
CA ARG A 186 -8.03 -0.45 6.87
C ARG A 186 -6.84 -1.40 6.68
N LEU A 187 -6.23 -1.44 5.51
CA LEU A 187 -5.05 -2.29 5.25
C LEU A 187 -3.85 -1.87 6.10
N ASP A 188 -3.57 -0.57 6.21
CA ASP A 188 -2.55 -0.01 7.11
C ASP A 188 -2.80 -0.44 8.58
N ALA A 189 -4.05 -0.30 9.04
CA ALA A 189 -4.42 -0.69 10.40
C ALA A 189 -4.22 -2.19 10.66
N LEU A 190 -4.55 -3.06 9.68
CA LEU A 190 -4.35 -4.51 9.80
C LEU A 190 -2.86 -4.87 9.80
N ALA A 191 -2.05 -4.22 8.97
CA ALA A 191 -0.60 -4.41 8.93
C ALA A 191 0.07 -4.03 10.26
N ALA A 192 -0.39 -2.94 10.89
CA ALA A 192 0.07 -2.46 12.19
C ALA A 192 -0.60 -3.17 13.38
N GLY A 193 -0.82 -4.48 13.30
CA GLY A 193 -1.35 -5.29 14.40
C GLY A 193 -2.85 -5.16 14.68
N ALA A 194 -3.64 -4.69 13.70
CA ALA A 194 -5.09 -4.56 13.78
C ALA A 194 -5.58 -3.67 14.94
N ASN A 195 -4.96 -2.50 15.11
CA ASN A 195 -5.31 -1.55 16.17
C ASN A 195 -6.84 -1.22 16.17
N PRO A 196 -7.58 -1.55 17.25
CA PRO A 196 -9.03 -1.34 17.30
C PRO A 196 -9.47 0.11 17.12
N ALA A 197 -8.68 1.08 17.58
CA ALA A 197 -9.00 2.50 17.44
C ALA A 197 -8.92 2.95 15.97
N LYS A 198 -7.86 2.55 15.25
CA LYS A 198 -7.74 2.81 13.80
C LYS A 198 -8.91 2.17 13.03
N LEU A 199 -9.26 0.91 13.37
CA LEU A 199 -10.38 0.21 12.72
C LEU A 199 -11.73 0.87 13.01
N ALA A 200 -11.96 1.34 14.24
CA ALA A 200 -13.16 2.10 14.59
C ALA A 200 -13.24 3.42 13.80
N GLN A 201 -12.10 4.07 13.58
CA GLN A 201 -12.03 5.30 12.80
C GLN A 201 -12.35 5.06 11.31
N VAL A 202 -11.95 3.92 10.73
CA VAL A 202 -12.40 3.51 9.39
C VAL A 202 -13.93 3.41 9.34
N GLU A 203 -14.54 2.74 10.32
CA GLU A 203 -16.00 2.55 10.35
C GLU A 203 -16.75 3.88 10.59
N PHE A 204 -16.18 4.79 11.39
CA PHE A 204 -16.68 6.15 11.53
C PHE A 204 -16.80 6.85 10.17
N TYR A 205 -15.71 6.90 9.39
CA TYR A 205 -15.72 7.59 8.10
C TYR A 205 -16.56 6.86 7.05
N ARG A 206 -16.67 5.52 7.10
CA ARG A 206 -17.60 4.75 6.25
C ARG A 206 -19.05 5.13 6.52
N ARG A 207 -19.44 5.33 7.79
CA ARG A 207 -20.78 5.80 8.15
C ARG A 207 -21.00 7.24 7.67
N ALA A 208 -20.06 8.15 7.95
CA ALA A 208 -20.15 9.54 7.53
C ALA A 208 -20.34 9.67 6.01
N ARG A 209 -19.61 8.87 5.21
CA ARG A 209 -19.76 8.84 3.75
C ARG A 209 -21.13 8.33 3.30
N ARG A 210 -21.62 7.25 3.91
CA ARG A 210 -22.94 6.67 3.57
C ARG A 210 -24.10 7.61 3.87
N ALA A 211 -24.02 8.38 4.96
CA ALA A 211 -25.04 9.36 5.33
C ALA A 211 -25.20 10.48 4.28
N GLN A 212 -24.20 10.69 3.43
CA GLN A 212 -24.20 11.68 2.35
C GLN A 212 -24.44 11.09 0.96
N ALA A 213 -24.61 9.77 0.83
CA ALA A 213 -24.97 9.16 -0.45
C ALA A 213 -26.44 9.49 -0.77
N PRO A 214 -26.75 9.98 -1.98
CA PRO A 214 -28.11 10.36 -2.38
C PRO A 214 -29.09 9.17 -2.38
#